data_AF-A0A932YKZ1-F1
#
_entry.id   AF-A0A932YKZ1-F1
#
_cell.length_a   1.000
_cell.length_b   1.000
_cell.length_c   1.000
_cell.angle_alpha   90.00
_cell.angle_beta   90.00
_cell.angle_gamma   90.00
#
_symmetry.space_group_name_H-M   'P 1'
#
loop_
_entity.id
_entity.type
_entity.pdbx_description
1 polymer ?
#
loop_
_entity_poly.entity_id
_entity_poly.type
_entity_poly.pdbx_seq_one_letter_code
_entity_poly.pdbx_strand_id
1 'polypeptide(L)'
;MVEVPNFSKNHEKILPNQILLFAEPIFKSPTLDASKETKFRIPLGVEAWVEQLADLLSQEKLTQEKLTEAFGKEYLSILSALKEMNVPFRIIIAHRKAMDEGITFTILRDFNVKSLGLHEAISETCFPRDMLVDFDGQIFINPRANFKFTDNSGITSSLGEGGRVLKLGKKVFVPDPREFVQPKSQYVNDLNSLSNRFQFGYLPYPLTREIDIKSKTNRIFPNDHLDRVAAFIKGGDGGEYLLLDGNYVAESRFPYGKYWPKINAECQKLNVNPVVVDRKPDSIPYALNLEQFADGSVLLTGGDHSLAKIIKELVGDNKTYTTRLPIVFYPLFRRGGIRCMFLHAPQKILGKP
;
A
#
# COMPACT_ATOMS: atom_id res chain seq x y z
N MET A 1 -9.85 -37.46 -5.83
CA MET A 1 -9.84 -36.30 -6.73
C MET A 1 -10.95 -35.38 -6.27
N VAL A 2 -10.59 -34.25 -5.67
CA VAL A 2 -11.58 -33.20 -5.34
C VAL A 2 -11.68 -32.33 -6.58
N GLU A 3 -12.86 -32.22 -7.16
CA GLU A 3 -13.10 -31.36 -8.32
C GLU A 3 -12.75 -29.91 -7.95
N VAL A 4 -11.69 -29.39 -8.57
CA VAL A 4 -11.39 -27.96 -8.54
C VAL A 4 -12.58 -27.27 -9.20
N PRO A 5 -13.22 -26.27 -8.56
CA PRO A 5 -14.33 -25.56 -9.15
C PRO A 5 -13.94 -25.10 -10.55
N ASN A 6 -14.78 -25.45 -11.53
CA ASN A 6 -14.63 -24.97 -12.88
C ASN A 6 -14.69 -23.43 -12.79
N PHE A 7 -13.55 -22.75 -12.93
CA PHE A 7 -13.46 -21.28 -12.97
C PHE A 7 -14.18 -20.84 -14.26
N SER A 8 -15.51 -20.85 -14.21
CA SER A 8 -16.36 -20.55 -15.34
C SER A 8 -16.09 -19.11 -15.77
N LYS A 9 -16.26 -18.86 -17.08
CA LYS A 9 -16.31 -17.54 -17.71
C LYS A 9 -17.51 -16.70 -17.24
N ASN A 10 -17.99 -16.89 -16.01
CA ASN A 10 -18.97 -15.99 -15.42
C ASN A 10 -18.22 -14.75 -14.96
N HIS A 11 -18.15 -13.77 -15.86
CA HIS A 11 -17.69 -12.42 -15.55
C HIS A 11 -18.72 -11.76 -14.61
N GLU A 12 -18.78 -12.20 -13.35
CA GLU A 12 -19.58 -11.54 -12.34
C GLU A 12 -19.12 -10.09 -12.21
N LYS A 13 -20.02 -9.16 -12.53
CA LYS A 13 -19.82 -7.73 -12.46
C LYS A 13 -19.13 -7.34 -11.15
N ILE A 14 -17.98 -6.69 -11.24
CA ILE A 14 -17.31 -6.07 -10.10
C ILE A 14 -18.08 -4.79 -9.80
N LEU A 15 -18.39 -4.56 -8.52
CA LEU A 15 -19.13 -3.37 -8.11
C LEU A 15 -18.17 -2.18 -7.89
N PRO A 16 -18.59 -0.94 -8.21
CA PRO A 16 -17.85 0.26 -7.85
C PRO A 16 -17.41 0.27 -6.38
N ASN A 17 -16.15 0.67 -6.12
CA ASN A 17 -15.53 0.72 -4.79
C ASN A 17 -15.42 -0.63 -4.07
N GLN A 18 -15.67 -1.75 -4.75
CA GLN A 18 -15.37 -3.05 -4.18
C GLN A 18 -13.86 -3.19 -3.98
N ILE A 19 -13.45 -3.71 -2.83
CA ILE A 19 -12.05 -3.94 -2.53
C ILE A 19 -11.56 -5.18 -3.25
N LEU A 20 -10.43 -5.03 -3.93
CA LEU A 20 -9.71 -6.09 -4.59
C LEU A 20 -8.34 -6.24 -3.91
N LEU A 21 -8.01 -7.47 -3.50
CA LEU A 21 -6.69 -7.81 -2.93
C LEU A 21 -5.98 -8.82 -3.83
N PHE A 22 -4.67 -8.69 -4.02
CA PHE A 22 -3.91 -9.75 -4.69
C PHE A 22 -3.71 -10.94 -3.78
N ALA A 23 -3.91 -12.13 -4.35
CA ALA A 23 -3.50 -13.41 -3.81
C ALA A 23 -1.96 -13.53 -3.70
N GLU A 24 -1.27 -12.67 -2.94
CA GLU A 24 0.19 -12.69 -2.89
C GLU A 24 0.80 -13.91 -2.17
N PRO A 25 0.28 -14.44 -1.05
CA PRO A 25 0.86 -15.64 -0.43
C PRO A 25 0.56 -16.92 -1.21
N ILE A 26 -0.23 -16.80 -2.27
CA ILE A 26 -0.56 -17.88 -3.16
C ILE A 26 0.49 -17.99 -4.25
N PHE A 27 1.42 -17.03 -4.43
CA PHE A 27 2.39 -17.15 -5.50
C PHE A 27 3.42 -18.30 -5.27
N LYS A 28 3.23 -19.45 -5.95
CA LYS A 28 4.08 -20.66 -5.92
C LYS A 28 5.55 -20.43 -6.29
N SER A 29 5.90 -19.24 -6.74
CA SER A 29 7.27 -18.79 -6.86
C SER A 29 7.41 -17.46 -6.16
N PRO A 30 8.01 -17.40 -4.96
CA PRO A 30 8.73 -16.21 -4.62
C PRO A 30 9.91 -16.16 -5.59
N THR A 31 9.90 -15.19 -6.51
CA THR A 31 11.14 -14.72 -7.16
C THR A 31 12.17 -14.21 -6.13
N LEU A 32 11.79 -14.15 -4.85
CA LEU A 32 12.68 -13.99 -3.71
C LEU A 32 13.10 -15.34 -3.14
N ASP A 33 14.30 -15.75 -3.49
CA ASP A 33 15.10 -16.65 -2.68
C ASP A 33 15.60 -15.86 -1.46
N ALA A 34 14.97 -16.08 -0.30
CA ALA A 34 15.28 -15.38 0.94
C ALA A 34 16.76 -15.50 1.34
N SER A 35 17.41 -16.61 0.97
CA SER A 35 18.84 -16.82 1.22
C SER A 35 19.75 -15.95 0.33
N LYS A 36 19.21 -15.38 -0.75
CA LYS A 36 19.90 -14.46 -1.66
C LYS A 36 19.51 -13.00 -1.44
N GLU A 37 18.40 -12.73 -0.76
CA GLU A 37 17.98 -11.37 -0.45
C GLU A 37 18.90 -10.78 0.62
N THR A 38 19.67 -9.78 0.24
CA THR A 38 20.65 -9.12 1.09
C THR A 38 20.41 -7.63 1.17
N LYS A 39 19.45 -7.09 0.40
CA LYS A 39 19.25 -5.65 0.22
C LYS A 39 17.85 -5.21 0.62
N PHE A 40 17.77 -4.58 1.77
CA PHE A 40 16.52 -4.07 2.33
C PHE A 40 16.37 -2.58 2.00
N ARG A 41 15.18 -2.16 1.59
CA ARG A 41 14.85 -0.75 1.33
C ARG A 41 13.72 -0.33 2.26
N ILE A 42 14.04 0.55 3.20
CA ILE A 42 13.14 0.93 4.29
C ILE A 42 13.12 2.46 4.46
N PRO A 43 12.07 3.04 5.05
CA PRO A 43 12.09 4.42 5.51
C PRO A 43 13.19 4.61 6.55
N LEU A 44 13.60 5.85 6.76
CA LEU A 44 14.46 6.19 7.89
C LEU A 44 13.76 5.88 9.22
N GLY A 45 14.53 5.41 10.20
CA GLY A 45 14.03 5.06 11.54
C GLY A 45 13.48 3.64 11.68
N VAL A 46 13.69 2.78 10.68
CA VAL A 46 13.26 1.36 10.67
C VAL A 46 14.45 0.40 10.72
N GLU A 47 15.67 0.91 10.88
CA GLU A 47 16.91 0.16 10.72
C GLU A 47 17.03 -1.03 11.69
N ALA A 48 16.53 -0.87 12.92
CA ALA A 48 16.55 -1.94 13.93
C ALA A 48 15.82 -3.23 13.48
N TRP A 49 14.78 -3.11 12.65
CA TRP A 49 14.10 -4.29 12.10
C TRP A 49 14.96 -5.04 11.09
N VAL A 50 15.77 -4.33 10.32
CA VAL A 50 16.71 -4.96 9.37
C VAL A 50 17.85 -5.64 10.12
N GLU A 51 18.33 -5.04 11.21
CA GLU A 51 19.35 -5.64 12.08
C GLU A 51 18.86 -6.95 12.72
N GLN A 52 17.67 -6.94 13.32
CA GLN A 52 17.04 -8.15 13.89
C GLN A 52 16.86 -9.24 12.82
N LEU A 53 16.49 -8.84 11.60
CA LEU A 53 16.32 -9.77 10.49
C LEU A 53 17.66 -10.35 10.02
N ALA A 54 18.71 -9.53 9.95
CA ALA A 54 20.07 -9.97 9.60
C ALA A 54 20.57 -11.03 10.59
N ASP A 55 20.29 -10.86 11.89
CA ASP A 55 20.62 -11.84 12.92
C ASP A 55 19.89 -13.18 12.67
N LEU A 56 18.59 -13.14 12.37
CA LEU A 56 17.80 -14.34 12.05
C LEU A 56 18.31 -15.07 10.80
N LEU A 57 18.71 -14.32 9.76
CA LEU A 57 19.27 -14.87 8.54
C LEU A 57 20.65 -15.51 8.79
N SER A 58 21.52 -14.84 9.56
CA SER A 58 22.87 -15.32 9.86
C SER A 58 22.89 -16.62 10.68
N GLN A 59 21.86 -16.83 11.50
CA GLN A 59 21.69 -18.02 12.33
C GLN A 59 20.93 -19.15 11.60
N GLU A 60 20.67 -18.99 10.29
CA GLU A 60 19.86 -19.91 9.48
C GLU A 60 18.45 -20.17 10.07
N LYS A 61 17.96 -19.26 10.91
CA LYS A 61 16.67 -19.40 11.60
C LYS A 61 15.49 -19.04 10.71
N LEU A 62 15.71 -18.24 9.68
CA LEU A 62 14.69 -17.83 8.70
C LEU A 62 14.92 -18.53 7.35
N THR A 63 14.34 -19.72 7.21
CA THR A 63 14.35 -20.47 5.94
C THR A 63 13.30 -19.92 4.97
N GLN A 64 13.40 -20.29 3.69
CA GLN A 64 12.38 -19.94 2.68
C GLN A 64 10.97 -20.40 3.10
N GLU A 65 10.87 -21.60 3.67
CA GLU A 65 9.61 -22.15 4.16
C GLU A 65 9.01 -21.30 5.29
N LYS A 66 9.82 -20.93 6.29
CA LYS A 66 9.38 -20.08 7.40
C LYS A 66 8.99 -18.68 6.93
N LEU A 67 9.70 -18.13 5.96
CA LEU A 67 9.36 -16.83 5.38
C LEU A 67 8.01 -16.91 4.63
N THR A 68 7.79 -17.95 3.84
CA THR A 68 6.50 -18.20 3.17
C THR A 68 5.37 -18.36 4.19
N GLU A 69 5.60 -19.11 5.26
CA GLU A 69 4.63 -19.26 6.36
C GLU A 69 4.33 -17.90 7.03
N ALA A 70 5.36 -17.08 7.26
CA ALA A 70 5.20 -15.75 7.85
C ALA A 70 4.38 -14.81 6.96
N PHE A 71 4.67 -14.75 5.65
CA PHE A 71 3.83 -14.00 4.70
C PHE A 71 2.38 -14.49 4.71
N GLY A 72 2.17 -15.81 4.71
CA GLY A 72 0.85 -16.41 4.79
C GLY A 72 0.10 -15.97 6.05
N LYS A 73 0.74 -15.99 7.21
CA LYS A 73 0.16 -15.54 8.49
C LYS A 73 -0.18 -14.05 8.48
N GLU A 74 0.72 -13.19 8.00
CA GLU A 74 0.48 -11.75 7.87
C GLU A 74 -0.72 -11.46 6.96
N TYR A 75 -0.77 -12.10 5.79
CA TYR A 75 -1.86 -11.93 4.83
C TYR A 75 -3.19 -12.43 5.38
N LEU A 76 -3.23 -13.63 5.99
CA LEU A 76 -4.42 -14.16 6.66
C LEU A 76 -4.90 -13.24 7.79
N SER A 77 -3.96 -12.56 8.47
CA SER A 77 -4.31 -11.58 9.49
C SER A 77 -4.98 -10.33 8.92
N ILE A 78 -4.61 -9.89 7.71
CA ILE A 78 -5.31 -8.82 6.98
C ILE A 78 -6.72 -9.29 6.62
N LEU A 79 -6.87 -10.48 6.03
CA LEU A 79 -8.19 -11.02 5.66
C LEU A 79 -9.12 -11.21 6.86
N SER A 80 -8.57 -11.64 7.99
CA SER A 80 -9.32 -11.80 9.25
C SER A 80 -9.85 -10.47 9.75
N ALA A 81 -9.03 -9.42 9.73
CA ALA A 81 -9.48 -8.09 10.11
C ALA A 81 -10.58 -7.58 9.17
N LEU A 82 -10.45 -7.76 7.84
CA LEU A 82 -11.51 -7.36 6.90
C LEU A 82 -12.85 -8.07 7.15
N LYS A 83 -12.79 -9.36 7.50
CA LYS A 83 -13.98 -10.14 7.86
C LYS A 83 -14.62 -9.62 9.15
N GLU A 84 -13.82 -9.33 10.17
CA GLU A 84 -14.28 -8.73 11.43
C GLU A 84 -14.92 -7.34 11.21
N MET A 85 -14.38 -6.57 10.28
CA MET A 85 -14.90 -5.26 9.87
C MET A 85 -16.18 -5.34 9.01
N ASN A 86 -16.60 -6.54 8.59
CA ASN A 86 -17.66 -6.75 7.61
C ASN A 86 -17.44 -6.00 6.28
N VAL A 87 -16.18 -5.85 5.88
CA VAL A 87 -15.80 -5.18 4.64
C VAL A 87 -15.81 -6.20 3.50
N PRO A 88 -16.65 -6.03 2.46
CA PRO A 88 -16.70 -6.97 1.35
C PRO A 88 -15.48 -6.82 0.44
N PHE A 89 -14.81 -7.93 0.15
CA PHE A 89 -13.64 -7.95 -0.73
C PHE A 89 -13.64 -9.13 -1.70
N ARG A 90 -12.82 -9.03 -2.77
CA ARG A 90 -12.50 -10.12 -3.68
C ARG A 90 -11.00 -10.34 -3.76
N ILE A 91 -10.63 -11.59 -4.03
CA ILE A 91 -9.24 -11.99 -4.23
C ILE A 91 -8.93 -12.01 -5.73
N ILE A 92 -7.96 -11.21 -6.17
CA ILE A 92 -7.40 -11.24 -7.51
C ILE A 92 -6.45 -12.45 -7.63
N ILE A 93 -6.74 -13.30 -8.61
CA ILE A 93 -5.93 -14.43 -9.03
C ILE A 93 -5.25 -14.05 -10.35
N ALA A 94 -3.95 -13.73 -10.31
CA ALA A 94 -3.23 -13.24 -11.49
C ALA A 94 -2.86 -14.36 -12.48
N HIS A 95 -2.30 -15.49 -12.02
CA HIS A 95 -1.93 -16.58 -12.95
C HIS A 95 -1.96 -17.95 -12.28
N ARG A 96 -2.75 -18.89 -12.82
CA ARG A 96 -2.98 -20.23 -12.23
C ARG A 96 -1.70 -21.02 -11.96
N LYS A 97 -0.71 -20.97 -12.86
CA LYS A 97 0.59 -21.68 -12.65
C LYS A 97 1.44 -21.06 -11.56
N ALA A 98 1.17 -19.79 -11.26
CA ALA A 98 1.86 -19.11 -10.19
C ALA A 98 1.13 -19.31 -8.88
N MET A 99 0.10 -20.16 -8.74
CA MET A 99 -0.69 -20.26 -7.51
C MET A 99 -0.52 -21.56 -6.71
N ASP A 100 -0.55 -21.46 -5.39
CA ASP A 100 -0.89 -22.56 -4.48
C ASP A 100 -2.42 -22.74 -4.44
N GLU A 101 -2.90 -23.71 -5.22
CA GLU A 101 -4.34 -24.01 -5.31
C GLU A 101 -4.95 -24.41 -3.96
N GLY A 102 -4.18 -25.05 -3.06
CA GLY A 102 -4.67 -25.48 -1.75
C GLY A 102 -4.86 -24.31 -0.78
N ILE A 103 -3.87 -23.42 -0.70
CA ILE A 103 -3.96 -22.18 0.10
C ILE A 103 -5.07 -21.28 -0.46
N THR A 104 -5.15 -21.16 -1.79
CA THR A 104 -6.24 -20.39 -2.44
C THR A 104 -7.59 -20.91 -2.05
N PHE A 105 -7.82 -22.22 -2.21
CA PHE A 105 -9.10 -22.83 -1.89
C PHE A 105 -9.48 -22.62 -0.43
N THR A 106 -8.51 -22.79 0.48
CA THR A 106 -8.69 -22.57 1.91
C THR A 106 -9.09 -21.12 2.20
N ILE A 107 -8.41 -20.14 1.60
CA ILE A 107 -8.75 -18.72 1.76
C ILE A 107 -10.16 -18.43 1.22
N LEU A 108 -10.49 -18.86 0.01
CA LEU A 108 -11.80 -18.60 -0.58
C LEU A 108 -12.94 -19.20 0.27
N ARG A 109 -12.73 -20.43 0.77
CA ARG A 109 -13.70 -21.13 1.62
C ARG A 109 -13.82 -20.51 3.00
N ASP A 110 -12.71 -20.34 3.73
CA ASP A 110 -12.72 -19.96 5.15
C ASP A 110 -13.17 -18.51 5.35
N PHE A 111 -12.91 -17.65 4.36
CA PHE A 111 -13.39 -16.26 4.35
C PHE A 111 -14.72 -16.10 3.62
N ASN A 112 -15.23 -17.15 2.98
CA ASN A 112 -16.44 -17.11 2.14
C ASN A 112 -16.41 -15.96 1.12
N VAL A 113 -15.28 -15.83 0.41
CA VAL A 113 -15.00 -14.74 -0.51
C VAL A 113 -14.88 -15.24 -1.94
N LYS A 114 -15.24 -14.37 -2.89
CA LYS A 114 -15.14 -14.66 -4.32
C LYS A 114 -13.76 -14.29 -4.86
N SER A 115 -13.33 -15.00 -5.89
CA SER A 115 -12.12 -14.66 -6.63
C SER A 115 -12.43 -13.98 -7.96
N LEU A 116 -11.49 -13.17 -8.44
CA LEU A 116 -11.45 -12.60 -9.78
C LEU A 116 -10.22 -13.15 -10.51
N GLY A 117 -10.43 -13.87 -11.61
CA GLY A 117 -9.33 -14.27 -12.49
C GLY A 117 -8.88 -13.09 -13.34
N LEU A 118 -7.64 -12.63 -13.14
CA LEU A 118 -6.97 -11.68 -14.03
C LEU A 118 -5.83 -12.41 -14.74
N HIS A 119 -6.18 -13.38 -15.59
CA HIS A 119 -5.23 -14.29 -16.26
C HIS A 119 -4.15 -13.60 -17.11
N GLU A 120 -4.35 -12.32 -17.45
CA GLU A 120 -3.41 -11.50 -18.24
C GLU A 120 -2.56 -10.53 -17.39
N ALA A 121 -2.78 -10.45 -16.07
CA ALA A 121 -2.05 -9.55 -15.19
C ALA A 121 -0.66 -10.12 -14.85
N ILE A 122 0.31 -9.91 -15.74
CA ILE A 122 1.74 -10.08 -15.43
C ILE A 122 2.29 -8.71 -15.04
N SER A 123 1.93 -8.21 -13.87
CA SER A 123 2.51 -6.95 -13.39
C SER A 123 3.90 -7.21 -12.83
N GLU A 124 4.89 -6.42 -13.28
CA GLU A 124 6.19 -6.30 -12.58
C GLU A 124 6.02 -5.62 -11.21
N THR A 125 4.93 -4.86 -11.01
CA THR A 125 4.54 -4.31 -9.71
C THR A 125 3.67 -5.33 -8.96
N CYS A 126 4.18 -5.83 -7.83
CA CYS A 126 3.55 -6.89 -7.05
C CYS A 126 2.29 -6.46 -6.27
N PHE A 127 1.91 -5.17 -6.31
CA PHE A 127 0.86 -4.61 -5.45
C PHE A 127 -0.32 -4.00 -6.23
N PRO A 128 -1.58 -4.38 -5.90
CA PRO A 128 -2.78 -3.86 -6.56
C PRO A 128 -2.92 -2.34 -6.45
N ARG A 129 -2.49 -1.76 -5.33
CA ARG A 129 -2.56 -0.32 -5.07
C ARG A 129 -1.87 0.49 -6.15
N ASP A 130 -0.80 -0.04 -6.73
CA ASP A 130 0.01 0.64 -7.73
C ASP A 130 -0.40 0.32 -9.16
N MET A 131 -1.57 -0.32 -9.37
CA MET A 131 -2.05 -0.58 -10.72
C MET A 131 -2.73 0.63 -11.34
N LEU A 132 -3.56 1.32 -10.56
CA LEU A 132 -4.36 2.45 -11.01
C LEU A 132 -4.82 3.33 -9.85
N VAL A 133 -5.24 4.55 -10.16
CA VAL A 133 -5.94 5.46 -9.24
C VAL A 133 -7.15 6.07 -9.95
N ASP A 134 -8.30 6.11 -9.27
CA ASP A 134 -9.53 6.75 -9.76
C ASP A 134 -9.71 8.16 -9.16
N PHE A 135 -9.77 9.16 -10.03
CA PHE A 135 -10.10 10.56 -9.72
C PHE A 135 -11.54 10.89 -10.14
N ASP A 136 -12.48 10.25 -9.46
CA ASP A 136 -13.93 10.41 -9.63
C ASP A 136 -14.37 10.21 -11.09
N GLY A 137 -14.03 9.05 -11.66
CA GLY A 137 -14.41 8.62 -13.01
C GLY A 137 -13.37 8.88 -14.10
N GLN A 138 -12.23 9.49 -13.74
CA GLN A 138 -11.03 9.56 -14.57
C GLN A 138 -9.95 8.64 -13.96
N ILE A 139 -9.62 7.58 -14.68
CA ILE A 139 -8.73 6.52 -14.20
C ILE A 139 -7.33 6.76 -14.74
N PHE A 140 -6.34 6.83 -13.85
CA PHE A 140 -4.93 6.83 -14.22
C PHE A 140 -4.34 5.45 -14.00
N ILE A 141 -3.58 4.98 -14.97
CA ILE A 141 -3.01 3.63 -15.00
C ILE A 141 -1.50 3.75 -14.88
N ASN A 142 -0.91 2.99 -13.96
CA ASN A 142 0.54 2.94 -13.86
C ASN A 142 1.12 2.33 -15.16
N PRO A 143 2.05 3.00 -15.86
CA PRO A 143 2.71 2.46 -17.06
C PRO A 143 3.38 1.11 -16.86
N ARG A 144 3.78 0.78 -15.62
CA ARG A 144 4.40 -0.50 -15.25
C ARG A 144 3.39 -1.57 -14.86
N ALA A 145 2.15 -1.20 -14.60
CA ALA A 145 1.09 -2.16 -14.42
C ALA A 145 0.75 -2.70 -15.80
N ASN A 146 1.08 -3.97 -16.05
CA ASN A 146 0.67 -4.68 -17.26
C ASN A 146 -0.83 -5.03 -17.16
N PHE A 147 -1.65 -3.99 -17.04
CA PHE A 147 -3.08 -4.07 -16.90
C PHE A 147 -3.71 -3.34 -18.08
N LYS A 148 -4.45 -4.09 -18.91
CA LYS A 148 -5.14 -3.53 -20.06
C LYS A 148 -6.60 -3.31 -19.69
N PHE A 149 -7.07 -2.07 -19.81
CA PHE A 149 -8.49 -1.80 -19.85
C PHE A 149 -9.01 -2.21 -21.22
N THR A 150 -10.14 -2.92 -21.26
CA THR A 150 -10.77 -3.34 -22.53
C THR A 150 -11.27 -2.16 -23.36
N ASP A 151 -11.41 -0.99 -22.73
CA ASP A 151 -11.82 0.27 -23.35
C ASP A 151 -10.76 1.34 -23.05
N ASN A 152 -10.47 2.23 -24.00
CA ASN A 152 -9.47 3.33 -23.94
C ASN A 152 -9.79 4.44 -22.91
N SER A 153 -10.46 4.11 -21.80
CA SER A 153 -10.98 5.07 -20.82
C SER A 153 -9.97 5.49 -19.74
N GLY A 154 -8.80 4.85 -19.67
CA GLY A 154 -7.75 5.18 -18.71
C GLY A 154 -6.57 5.92 -19.33
N ILE A 155 -5.92 6.75 -18.53
CA ILE A 155 -4.75 7.56 -18.91
C ILE A 155 -3.50 6.95 -18.29
N THR A 156 -2.54 6.53 -19.12
CA THR A 156 -1.26 6.01 -18.64
C THR A 156 -0.44 7.14 -18.01
N SER A 157 -0.15 7.03 -16.71
CA SER A 157 0.53 8.08 -15.93
C SER A 157 1.14 7.53 -14.64
N SER A 158 2.19 8.16 -14.14
CA SER A 158 2.72 7.91 -12.80
C SER A 158 1.74 8.24 -11.68
N LEU A 159 0.67 9.01 -11.94
CA LEU A 159 -0.45 9.17 -11.00
C LEU A 159 -1.27 7.89 -10.80
N GLY A 160 -1.08 6.87 -11.66
CA GLY A 160 -1.66 5.54 -11.47
C GLY A 160 -0.94 4.70 -10.40
N GLU A 161 0.23 5.12 -9.91
CA GLU A 161 0.87 4.50 -8.75
C GLU A 161 0.21 5.01 -7.46
N GLY A 162 -0.73 4.24 -6.92
CA GLY A 162 -1.51 4.62 -5.75
C GLY A 162 -0.70 4.84 -4.47
N GLY A 163 0.51 4.29 -4.35
CA GLY A 163 1.41 4.58 -3.23
C GLY A 163 1.92 6.03 -3.20
N ARG A 164 1.87 6.73 -4.34
CA ARG A 164 2.21 8.15 -4.46
C ARG A 164 1.05 9.07 -4.09
N VAL A 165 -0.18 8.57 -4.10
CA VAL A 165 -1.38 9.42 -4.04
C VAL A 165 -2.10 9.21 -2.72
N LEU A 166 -2.16 10.27 -1.91
CA LEU A 166 -3.01 10.33 -0.72
C LEU A 166 -4.23 11.19 -1.03
N LYS A 167 -5.37 10.56 -1.34
CA LYS A 167 -6.61 11.24 -1.73
C LYS A 167 -7.70 11.07 -0.66
N LEU A 168 -8.34 12.17 -0.29
CA LEU A 168 -9.56 12.18 0.52
C LEU A 168 -10.51 13.23 -0.06
N GLY A 169 -11.68 12.79 -0.54
CA GLY A 169 -12.62 13.66 -1.24
C GLY A 169 -11.96 14.39 -2.42
N LYS A 170 -11.97 15.73 -2.37
CA LYS A 170 -11.38 16.61 -3.39
C LYS A 170 -9.95 17.07 -3.08
N LYS A 171 -9.39 16.67 -1.93
CA LYS A 171 -8.03 17.03 -1.52
C LYS A 171 -7.08 15.88 -1.79
N VAL A 172 -5.91 16.20 -2.32
CA VAL A 172 -4.93 15.21 -2.77
C VAL A 172 -3.54 15.67 -2.40
N PHE A 173 -2.81 14.82 -1.67
CA PHE A 173 -1.36 14.98 -1.53
C PHE A 173 -0.64 14.07 -2.49
N VAL A 174 0.38 14.63 -3.14
CA VAL A 174 1.26 13.94 -4.07
C VAL A 174 2.70 14.42 -3.89
N PRO A 175 3.71 13.64 -4.35
CA PRO A 175 5.10 14.08 -4.33
C PRO A 175 5.29 15.35 -5.14
N ASP A 176 6.13 16.26 -4.65
CA ASP A 176 6.34 17.55 -5.29
C ASP A 176 6.95 17.38 -6.69
N PRO A 177 6.29 17.89 -7.75
CA PRO A 177 6.76 17.72 -9.12
C PRO A 177 8.14 18.36 -9.36
N ARG A 178 8.60 19.27 -8.49
CA ARG A 178 9.94 19.87 -8.59
C ARG A 178 11.06 18.83 -8.47
N GLU A 179 10.86 17.81 -7.64
CA GLU A 179 11.81 16.70 -7.43
C GLU A 179 11.65 15.54 -8.44
N PHE A 180 10.62 15.57 -9.29
CA PHE A 180 10.28 14.45 -10.18
C PHE A 180 11.34 14.23 -11.27
N VAL A 181 11.89 13.02 -11.32
CA VAL A 181 13.07 12.73 -12.14
C VAL A 181 12.73 12.41 -13.61
N GLN A 182 11.57 11.81 -13.96
CA GLN A 182 11.13 11.64 -15.37
C GLN A 182 9.82 10.85 -15.56
N PRO A 183 8.98 11.15 -16.57
CA PRO A 183 8.88 12.40 -17.33
C PRO A 183 8.07 13.45 -16.55
N LYS A 184 8.76 14.50 -16.08
CA LYS A 184 8.18 15.57 -15.26
C LYS A 184 7.07 16.36 -15.96
N SER A 185 7.16 16.55 -17.27
CA SER A 185 6.16 17.28 -18.07
C SER A 185 4.81 16.57 -18.08
N GLN A 186 4.78 15.26 -18.32
CA GLN A 186 3.55 14.47 -18.33
C GLN A 186 2.88 14.50 -16.95
N TYR A 187 3.67 14.26 -15.89
CA TYR A 187 3.16 14.28 -14.51
C TYR A 187 2.52 15.63 -14.15
N VAL A 188 3.19 16.74 -14.49
CA VAL A 188 2.65 18.10 -14.28
C VAL A 188 1.39 18.34 -15.12
N ASN A 189 1.36 17.90 -16.38
CA ASN A 189 0.19 18.02 -17.24
C ASN A 189 -1.01 17.25 -16.68
N ASP A 190 -0.78 16.03 -16.17
CA ASP A 190 -1.83 15.22 -15.56
C ASP A 190 -2.39 15.90 -14.31
N LEU A 191 -1.53 16.44 -13.44
CA LEU A 191 -1.96 17.23 -12.28
C LEU A 191 -2.76 18.48 -12.69
N ASN A 192 -2.29 19.21 -13.71
CA ASN A 192 -2.98 20.38 -14.23
C ASN A 192 -4.36 20.02 -14.78
N SER A 193 -4.51 18.87 -15.45
CA SER A 193 -5.80 18.39 -15.98
C SER A 193 -6.84 18.13 -14.86
N LEU A 194 -6.38 17.90 -13.64
CA LEU A 194 -7.22 17.64 -12.46
C LEU A 194 -7.46 18.87 -11.58
N SER A 195 -6.71 19.95 -11.78
CA SER A 195 -6.67 21.13 -10.90
C SER A 195 -8.03 21.86 -10.74
N ASN A 196 -8.90 21.77 -11.74
CA ASN A 196 -10.26 22.34 -11.67
C ASN A 196 -11.23 21.53 -10.79
N ARG A 197 -10.87 20.29 -10.44
CA ARG A 197 -11.72 19.37 -9.67
C ARG A 197 -11.11 18.98 -8.33
N PHE A 198 -9.80 19.10 -8.18
CA PHE A 198 -9.06 18.65 -7.01
C PHE A 198 -8.08 19.72 -6.54
N GLN A 199 -7.94 19.84 -5.22
CA GLN A 199 -6.94 20.69 -4.59
C GLN A 199 -5.70 19.85 -4.26
N PHE A 200 -4.54 20.29 -4.74
CA PHE A 200 -3.28 19.55 -4.59
C PHE A 200 -2.37 20.17 -3.53
N GLY A 201 -1.87 19.29 -2.66
CA GLY A 201 -0.78 19.55 -1.72
C GLY A 201 0.48 18.82 -2.18
N TYR A 202 1.59 19.53 -2.28
CA TYR A 202 2.84 18.98 -2.82
C TYR A 202 3.84 18.67 -1.72
N LEU A 203 4.01 17.39 -1.39
CA LEU A 203 4.88 16.94 -0.30
C LEU A 203 6.30 16.59 -0.80
N PRO A 204 7.37 16.87 -0.03
CA PRO A 204 8.72 16.43 -0.36
C PRO A 204 8.83 14.90 -0.49
N TYR A 205 9.79 14.40 -1.25
CA TYR A 205 10.00 12.96 -1.42
C TYR A 205 10.58 12.38 -0.13
N PRO A 206 9.94 11.37 0.50
CA PRO A 206 10.54 10.67 1.62
C PRO A 206 11.90 10.06 1.26
N LEU A 207 12.81 10.07 2.22
CA LEU A 207 14.09 9.39 2.11
C LEU A 207 13.95 7.91 2.46
N THR A 208 14.56 7.07 1.64
CA THR A 208 14.67 5.63 1.85
C THR A 208 16.13 5.28 2.08
N ARG A 209 16.38 4.37 3.03
CA ARG A 209 17.68 3.74 3.24
C ARG A 209 17.68 2.36 2.59
N GLU A 210 18.61 2.14 1.68
CA GLU A 210 19.01 0.80 1.25
C GLU A 210 20.11 0.30 2.18
N ILE A 211 19.93 -0.87 2.78
CA ILE A 211 20.91 -1.55 3.61
C ILE A 211 21.24 -2.88 2.94
N ASP A 212 22.52 -3.07 2.61
CA ASP A 212 23.04 -4.36 2.16
C ASP A 212 23.72 -5.05 3.34
N ILE A 213 23.08 -6.08 3.87
CA ILE A 213 23.56 -6.80 5.06
C ILE A 213 24.85 -7.60 4.78
N LYS A 214 25.08 -8.01 3.53
CA LYS A 214 26.24 -8.81 3.14
C LYS A 214 27.47 -7.93 2.95
N SER A 215 27.32 -6.82 2.22
CA SER A 215 28.42 -5.87 2.01
C SER A 215 28.59 -4.86 3.14
N LYS A 216 27.67 -4.85 4.12
CA LYS A 216 27.61 -3.88 5.23
C LYS A 216 27.60 -2.44 4.73
N THR A 217 26.99 -2.20 3.58
CA THR A 217 26.85 -0.87 3.00
C THR A 217 25.45 -0.32 3.22
N ASN A 218 25.35 0.99 3.30
CA ASN A 218 24.06 1.66 3.27
C ASN A 218 24.10 2.87 2.32
N ARG A 219 22.95 3.17 1.73
CA ARG A 219 22.77 4.33 0.85
C ARG A 219 21.39 4.94 1.10
N ILE A 220 21.34 6.26 1.18
CA ILE A 220 20.09 7.02 1.26
C ILE A 220 19.75 7.59 -0.13
N PHE A 221 18.49 7.47 -0.53
CA PHE A 221 17.97 7.99 -1.80
C PHE A 221 16.49 8.36 -1.66
N PRO A 222 15.97 9.29 -2.49
CA PRO A 222 14.56 9.68 -2.43
C PRO A 222 13.64 8.58 -2.98
N ASN A 223 12.42 8.55 -2.46
CA ASN A 223 11.35 7.66 -2.87
C ASN A 223 10.06 8.49 -3.01
N ASP A 224 9.26 8.21 -4.02
CA ASP A 224 8.04 8.96 -4.32
C ASP A 224 6.77 8.35 -3.69
N HIS A 225 6.88 7.21 -3.01
CA HIS A 225 5.76 6.58 -2.32
C HIS A 225 5.53 7.23 -0.94
N LEU A 226 4.52 8.09 -0.87
CA LEU A 226 4.13 8.80 0.35
C LEU A 226 3.43 7.88 1.36
N ASP A 227 2.73 6.85 0.89
CA ASP A 227 1.97 5.92 1.72
C ASP A 227 2.82 5.06 2.67
N ARG A 228 4.15 5.15 2.55
CA ARG A 228 5.12 4.51 3.45
C ARG A 228 5.39 5.29 4.73
N VAL A 229 5.16 6.60 4.68
CA VAL A 229 5.52 7.57 5.73
C VAL A 229 4.37 8.49 6.12
N ALA A 230 3.23 8.41 5.42
CA ALA A 230 2.10 9.29 5.64
C ALA A 230 0.77 8.62 5.28
N ALA A 231 -0.29 9.04 5.97
CA ALA A 231 -1.66 8.64 5.67
C ALA A 231 -2.57 9.86 5.70
N PHE A 232 -3.55 9.91 4.80
CA PHE A 232 -4.54 10.99 4.77
C PHE A 232 -5.93 10.40 5.05
N ILE A 233 -6.50 10.75 6.21
CA ILE A 233 -7.73 10.14 6.73
C ILE A 233 -8.74 11.21 7.14
N LYS A 234 -10.00 10.79 7.25
CA LYS A 234 -11.09 11.57 7.84
C LYS A 234 -11.35 11.13 9.28
N GLY A 235 -11.41 12.07 10.21
CA GLY A 235 -11.80 11.82 11.60
C GLY A 235 -13.30 11.59 11.75
N GLY A 236 -13.70 11.04 12.90
CA GLY A 236 -15.11 10.87 13.28
C GLY A 236 -15.83 12.20 13.52
N ASP A 237 -15.07 13.25 13.82
CA ASP A 237 -15.51 14.65 13.90
C ASP A 237 -15.76 15.29 12.52
N GLY A 238 -15.45 14.58 11.44
CA GLY A 238 -15.51 15.08 10.07
C GLY A 238 -14.29 15.87 9.62
N GLY A 239 -13.31 16.09 10.51
CA GLY A 239 -12.04 16.72 10.22
C GLY A 239 -11.17 15.86 9.30
N GLU A 240 -10.22 16.48 8.62
CA GLU A 240 -9.32 15.80 7.68
C GLU A 240 -7.89 15.91 8.21
N TYR A 241 -7.21 14.77 8.32
CA TYR A 241 -5.96 14.63 9.05
C TYR A 241 -4.88 13.99 8.18
N LEU A 242 -3.75 14.68 8.02
CA LEU A 242 -2.55 14.12 7.41
C LEU A 242 -1.62 13.60 8.53
N LEU A 243 -1.64 12.29 8.73
CA LEU A 243 -0.72 11.59 9.63
C LEU A 243 0.66 11.49 8.97
N LEU A 244 1.71 11.79 9.71
CA LEU A 244 3.09 11.88 9.21
C LEU A 244 4.04 11.17 10.16
N ASP A 245 4.94 10.34 9.63
CA ASP A 245 6.03 9.74 10.41
C ASP A 245 6.97 10.84 10.92
N GLY A 246 7.28 10.84 12.21
CA GLY A 246 8.18 11.82 12.82
C GLY A 246 9.55 11.90 12.14
N ASN A 247 10.09 10.79 11.64
CA ASN A 247 11.35 10.81 10.89
C ASN A 247 11.20 11.53 9.55
N TYR A 248 10.10 11.30 8.83
CA TYR A 248 9.83 11.98 7.57
C TYR A 248 9.70 13.50 7.75
N VAL A 249 9.08 13.93 8.84
CA VAL A 249 8.96 15.36 9.18
C VAL A 249 10.32 15.98 9.51
N ALA A 250 11.21 15.21 10.13
CA ALA A 250 12.56 15.62 10.50
C ALA A 250 13.58 15.57 9.34
N GLU A 251 13.23 14.94 8.22
CA GLU A 251 14.10 14.85 7.05
C GLU A 251 14.47 16.23 6.50
N SER A 252 15.63 16.28 5.84
CA SER A 252 16.13 17.50 5.23
C SER A 252 16.83 17.21 3.91
N ARG A 253 16.40 17.89 2.85
CA ARG A 253 16.99 17.76 1.51
C ARG A 253 16.76 19.04 0.69
N PHE A 254 17.69 19.36 -0.20
CA PHE A 254 17.45 20.35 -1.24
C PHE A 254 16.28 19.88 -2.15
N PRO A 255 15.35 20.76 -2.57
CA PRO A 255 15.37 22.23 -2.42
C PRO A 255 14.73 22.80 -1.14
N TYR A 256 14.22 21.95 -0.23
CA TYR A 256 13.40 22.40 0.90
C TYR A 256 14.19 22.73 2.17
N GLY A 257 15.38 22.16 2.34
CA GLY A 257 15.96 22.04 3.68
C GLY A 257 15.08 21.09 4.49
N LYS A 258 14.72 21.47 5.73
CA LYS A 258 13.82 20.68 6.59
C LYS A 258 12.44 20.54 5.96
N TYR A 259 11.85 19.34 6.04
CA TYR A 259 10.56 19.06 5.39
C TYR A 259 9.36 19.67 6.12
N TRP A 260 9.39 19.74 7.46
CA TRP A 260 8.25 20.21 8.25
C TRP A 260 7.61 21.54 7.79
N PRO A 261 8.36 22.65 7.57
CA PRO A 261 7.76 23.91 7.17
C PRO A 261 7.00 23.81 5.83
N LYS A 262 7.52 23.02 4.88
CA LYS A 262 6.88 22.78 3.59
C LYS A 262 5.62 21.94 3.75
N ILE A 263 5.68 20.84 4.50
CA ILE A 263 4.53 19.97 4.76
C ILE A 263 3.41 20.75 5.46
N ASN A 264 3.75 21.50 6.51
CA ASN A 264 2.80 22.31 7.26
C ASN A 264 2.14 23.40 6.40
N ALA A 265 2.89 24.07 5.52
CA ALA A 265 2.34 25.06 4.60
C ALA A 265 1.33 24.45 3.60
N GLU A 266 1.61 23.25 3.06
CA GLU A 266 0.65 22.56 2.18
C GLU A 266 -0.60 22.09 2.94
N CYS A 267 -0.45 21.66 4.20
CA CYS A 267 -1.59 21.31 5.05
C CYS A 267 -2.48 22.52 5.33
N GLN A 268 -1.89 23.67 5.68
CA GLN A 268 -2.63 24.94 5.88
C GLN A 268 -3.36 25.38 4.61
N LYS A 269 -2.68 25.33 3.45
CA LYS A 269 -3.28 25.64 2.14
C LYS A 269 -4.51 24.79 1.85
N LEU A 270 -4.47 23.51 2.22
CA LEU A 270 -5.58 22.58 2.01
C LEU A 270 -6.58 22.55 3.16
N ASN A 271 -6.40 23.32 4.25
CA ASN A 271 -7.18 23.22 5.47
C ASN A 271 -7.27 21.75 5.96
N VAL A 272 -6.10 21.15 6.17
CA VAL A 272 -5.90 19.77 6.68
C VAL A 272 -5.06 19.86 7.94
N ASN A 273 -5.40 19.06 8.96
CA ASN A 273 -4.67 19.01 10.22
C ASN A 273 -3.47 18.06 10.10
N PRO A 274 -2.21 18.54 10.17
CA PRO A 274 -1.07 17.65 10.23
C PRO A 274 -0.96 17.03 11.63
N VAL A 275 -0.77 15.71 11.69
CA VAL A 275 -0.56 14.95 12.93
C VAL A 275 0.75 14.21 12.82
N VAL A 276 1.73 14.57 13.65
CA VAL A 276 3.03 13.91 13.68
C VAL A 276 2.93 12.69 14.59
N VAL A 277 3.30 11.53 14.07
CA VAL A 277 3.34 10.27 14.80
C VAL A 277 4.78 10.00 15.19
N ASP A 278 5.07 10.17 16.47
CA ASP A 278 6.38 9.85 17.03
C ASP A 278 6.62 8.35 16.96
N ARG A 279 7.72 7.94 16.33
CA ARG A 279 8.11 6.54 16.31
C ARG A 279 8.67 6.12 17.65
N LYS A 280 8.21 4.97 18.11
CA LYS A 280 8.81 4.27 19.24
C LYS A 280 9.75 3.18 18.73
N PRO A 281 10.67 2.67 19.57
CA PRO A 281 11.58 1.58 19.19
C PRO A 281 10.87 0.31 18.69
N ASP A 282 9.62 0.09 19.11
CA ASP A 282 8.75 -1.02 18.71
C ASP A 282 7.84 -0.72 17.50
N SER A 283 7.91 0.49 16.92
CA SER A 283 7.09 0.85 15.78
C SER A 283 7.33 -0.07 14.58
N ILE A 284 6.23 -0.60 14.05
CA ILE A 284 6.24 -1.53 12.92
C ILE A 284 6.72 -0.81 11.65
N PRO A 285 7.50 -1.46 10.76
CA PRO A 285 7.82 -0.90 9.45
C PRO A 285 6.54 -0.53 8.68
N TYR A 286 6.51 0.64 8.03
CA TYR A 286 5.32 1.13 7.31
C TYR A 286 4.03 1.16 8.15
N ALA A 287 4.10 1.51 9.44
CA ALA A 287 2.90 1.57 10.30
C ALA A 287 1.79 2.50 9.74
N LEU A 288 2.16 3.58 9.03
CA LEU A 288 1.23 4.49 8.37
C LEU A 288 0.70 3.99 7.01
N ASN A 289 1.10 2.82 6.55
CA ASN A 289 0.53 2.18 5.36
C ASN A 289 -0.82 1.52 5.69
N LEU A 290 -1.72 2.32 6.28
CA LEU A 290 -3.07 1.95 6.72
C LEU A 290 -4.12 2.25 5.64
N GLU A 291 -5.30 1.68 5.78
CA GLU A 291 -6.41 1.90 4.85
C GLU A 291 -7.67 2.36 5.60
N GLN A 292 -8.29 3.43 5.10
CA GLN A 292 -9.60 3.91 5.59
C GLN A 292 -10.69 3.55 4.59
N PHE A 293 -11.75 2.92 5.07
CA PHE A 293 -12.89 2.48 4.27
C PHE A 293 -14.00 3.52 4.22
N ALA A 294 -14.94 3.30 3.30
CA ALA A 294 -16.04 4.25 3.02
C ALA A 294 -16.94 4.54 4.24
N ASP A 295 -17.03 3.59 5.18
CA ASP A 295 -17.79 3.74 6.43
C ASP A 295 -17.01 4.46 7.55
N GLY A 296 -15.81 4.96 7.23
CA GLY A 296 -14.89 5.64 8.14
C GLY A 296 -13.99 4.72 8.96
N SER A 297 -14.19 3.39 8.90
CA SER A 297 -13.33 2.45 9.61
C SER A 297 -11.91 2.45 9.06
N VAL A 298 -10.92 2.24 9.93
CA VAL A 298 -9.49 2.22 9.60
C VAL A 298 -8.90 0.87 9.97
N LEU A 299 -8.22 0.24 9.01
CA LEU A 299 -7.38 -0.94 9.22
C LEU A 299 -5.90 -0.53 9.24
N LEU A 300 -5.21 -0.89 10.31
CA LEU A 300 -3.78 -0.67 10.49
C LEU A 300 -3.09 -1.96 10.98
N THR A 301 -1.75 -1.96 10.96
CA THR A 301 -0.98 -3.10 11.47
C THR A 301 -1.14 -3.23 12.99
N GLY A 302 -1.21 -4.47 13.46
CA GLY A 302 -1.05 -4.79 14.87
C GLY A 302 0.36 -4.46 15.37
N GLY A 303 0.53 -4.40 16.69
CA GLY A 303 1.82 -4.17 17.36
C GLY A 303 2.19 -2.69 17.57
N ASP A 304 1.70 -1.75 16.77
CA ASP A 304 1.95 -0.31 17.02
C ASP A 304 0.83 0.30 17.89
N HIS A 305 0.99 0.14 19.21
CA HIS A 305 0.00 0.62 20.19
C HIS A 305 -0.15 2.14 20.20
N SER A 306 0.90 2.88 19.86
CA SER A 306 0.89 4.35 19.90
C SER A 306 0.11 4.90 18.72
N LEU A 307 0.38 4.40 17.52
CA LEU A 307 -0.41 4.73 16.35
C LEU A 307 -1.87 4.30 16.54
N ALA A 308 -2.12 3.10 17.05
CA ALA A 308 -3.49 2.64 17.29
C ALA A 308 -4.26 3.59 18.22
N LYS A 309 -3.62 4.10 19.29
CA LYS A 309 -4.23 5.09 20.18
C LYS A 309 -4.57 6.40 19.47
N ILE A 310 -3.65 6.93 18.66
CA ILE A 310 -3.90 8.14 17.87
C ILE A 310 -5.07 7.93 16.91
N ILE A 311 -5.13 6.79 16.21
CA ILE A 311 -6.23 6.49 15.30
C ILE A 311 -7.56 6.39 16.06
N LYS A 312 -7.59 5.72 17.22
CA LYS A 312 -8.78 5.62 18.08
C LYS A 312 -9.29 6.99 18.53
N GLU A 313 -8.40 7.91 18.87
CA GLU A 313 -8.76 9.29 19.23
C GLU A 313 -9.35 10.05 18.03
N LEU A 314 -8.85 9.81 16.82
CA LEU A 314 -9.31 10.50 15.61
C LEU A 314 -10.60 9.93 15.02
N VAL A 315 -10.75 8.60 14.92
CA VAL A 315 -11.88 7.95 14.21
C VAL A 315 -12.84 7.19 15.13
N GLY A 316 -12.46 6.97 16.39
CA GLY A 316 -13.24 6.22 17.37
C GLY A 316 -12.79 4.76 17.51
N ASP A 317 -12.93 4.22 18.73
CA ASP A 317 -12.58 2.84 19.07
C ASP A 317 -13.33 1.80 18.24
N ASN A 318 -14.62 2.02 17.99
CA ASN A 318 -15.47 1.13 17.20
C ASN A 318 -15.19 1.15 15.69
N LYS A 319 -14.31 2.05 15.24
CA LYS A 319 -13.89 2.22 13.86
C LYS A 319 -12.41 1.93 13.65
N THR A 320 -11.67 1.56 14.69
CA THR A 320 -10.24 1.28 14.60
C THR A 320 -9.97 -0.22 14.72
N TYR A 321 -9.42 -0.82 13.67
CA TYR A 321 -9.15 -2.25 13.58
C TYR A 321 -7.68 -2.50 13.31
N THR A 322 -7.10 -3.45 14.03
CA THR A 322 -5.70 -3.86 13.85
C THR A 322 -5.63 -5.28 13.35
N THR A 323 -4.64 -5.61 12.53
CA THR A 323 -4.31 -7.02 12.29
C THR A 323 -3.92 -7.70 13.60
N ARG A 324 -4.27 -8.99 13.76
CA ARG A 324 -3.91 -9.80 14.94
C ARG A 324 -2.39 -9.97 15.09
N LEU A 325 -1.68 -10.04 13.96
CA LEU A 325 -0.23 -10.09 13.91
C LEU A 325 0.33 -8.80 13.31
N PRO A 326 1.48 -8.30 13.76
CA PRO A 326 2.16 -7.19 13.12
C PRO A 326 2.58 -7.56 11.69
N ILE A 327 2.44 -6.62 10.75
CA ILE A 327 2.85 -6.79 9.36
C ILE A 327 4.28 -6.25 9.20
N VAL A 328 5.26 -7.15 9.24
CA VAL A 328 6.70 -6.84 9.26
C VAL A 328 7.40 -7.37 8.01
N PHE A 329 7.12 -8.62 7.63
CA PHE A 329 7.82 -9.29 6.54
C PHE A 329 7.48 -8.69 5.19
N TYR A 330 6.21 -8.34 4.93
CA TYR A 330 5.81 -7.63 3.72
C TYR A 330 6.58 -6.32 3.50
N PRO A 331 6.60 -5.37 4.46
CA PRO A 331 7.40 -4.15 4.33
C PRO A 331 8.89 -4.40 4.07
N LEU A 332 9.51 -5.34 4.78
CA LEU A 332 10.96 -5.57 4.68
C LEU A 332 11.38 -6.25 3.38
N PHE A 333 10.68 -7.30 2.97
CA PHE A 333 11.06 -8.12 1.81
C PHE A 333 10.35 -7.76 0.51
N ARG A 334 9.12 -7.23 0.60
CA ARG A 334 8.30 -6.88 -0.57
C ARG A 334 8.14 -5.38 -0.74
N ARG A 335 8.50 -4.58 0.26
CA ARG A 335 8.45 -3.11 0.21
C ARG A 335 7.02 -2.58 0.03
N GLY A 336 6.02 -3.31 0.54
CA GLY A 336 4.64 -2.85 0.66
C GLY A 336 4.04 -3.19 2.03
N GLY A 337 3.11 -2.37 2.50
CA GLY A 337 2.37 -2.60 3.75
C GLY A 337 0.92 -3.01 3.47
N ILE A 338 0.04 -2.82 4.45
CA ILE A 338 -1.39 -3.17 4.34
C ILE A 338 -2.00 -2.46 3.14
N ARG A 339 -1.95 -1.13 3.07
CA ARG A 339 -2.55 -0.34 1.98
C ARG A 339 -2.11 -0.75 0.58
N CYS A 340 -0.85 -1.16 0.42
CA CYS A 340 -0.34 -1.65 -0.87
C CYS A 340 -1.15 -2.85 -1.41
N MET A 341 -1.76 -3.64 -0.51
CA MET A 341 -2.56 -4.82 -0.84
C MET A 341 -3.98 -4.49 -1.31
N PHE A 342 -4.41 -3.23 -1.28
CA PHE A 342 -5.77 -2.82 -1.60
C PHE A 342 -5.82 -2.05 -2.92
N LEU A 343 -6.74 -2.48 -3.78
CA LEU A 343 -7.27 -1.65 -4.86
C LEU A 343 -8.76 -1.46 -4.66
N HIS A 344 -9.19 -0.20 -4.63
CA HIS A 344 -10.60 0.13 -4.73
C HIS A 344 -10.98 0.09 -6.19
N ALA A 345 -11.86 -0.81 -6.55
CA ALA A 345 -12.25 -0.95 -7.93
C ALA A 345 -12.94 0.34 -8.40
N PRO A 346 -12.52 0.91 -9.54
CA PRO A 346 -12.92 2.26 -9.96
C PRO A 346 -14.44 2.35 -10.18
N GLN A 347 -15.03 3.54 -10.19
CA GLN A 347 -16.48 3.65 -10.43
C GLN A 347 -16.90 3.12 -11.80
N LYS A 348 -16.01 3.23 -12.79
CA LYS A 348 -16.15 2.62 -14.10
C LYS A 348 -15.34 1.33 -14.15
N ILE A 349 -15.92 0.23 -13.67
CA ILE A 349 -15.32 -1.08 -13.88
C ILE A 349 -15.87 -1.64 -15.18
N LEU A 350 -14.95 -1.88 -16.10
CA LEU A 350 -15.21 -2.59 -17.33
C LEU A 350 -15.55 -4.05 -17.00
N GLY A 351 -16.83 -4.33 -16.86
CA GLY A 351 -17.36 -5.63 -17.21
C GLY A 351 -18.03 -5.46 -18.56
N LYS A 352 -17.44 -5.99 -19.64
CA LYS A 352 -18.31 -6.43 -20.74
C LYS A 352 -19.10 -7.64 -20.21
N PRO A 353 -20.42 -7.69 -20.43
CA PRO A 353 -21.21 -8.88 -20.15
C PRO A 353 -20.67 -10.10 -20.91
#